data_AF-A0AAU7WNL9-F1
#
_entry.id   AF-A0AAU7WNL9-F1
#
_cell.length_a   1.000
_cell.length_b   1.000
_cell.length_c   1.000
_cell.angle_alpha   90.00
_cell.angle_beta   90.00
_cell.angle_gamma   90.00
#
_symmetry.space_group_name_H-M   'P 1'
#
loop_
_entity.id
_entity.type
_entity.pdbx_description
1 polymer ?
#
loop_
_entity_poly.entity_id
_entity_poly.type
_entity_poly.pdbx_seq_one_letter_code
_entity_poly.pdbx_strand_id
1 'polypeptide(L)'
;MSAAAYPRRRVFMAFFFCPLVLGLVFGAFKFVTLLAHLASNPRLLGEVRGGELLLMPVLAPLVAQVAFLLPFLVFALGVTLMKVYRSPRACAVLALVGASVASLWALIFIALVVHGVKKAQFADYQVEMLVLFVAACLTCWLAARLFLPESNSGPGVAD
;
A
#
# COMPACT_ATOMS: atom_id res chain seq x y z
N MET A 1 -0.01 30.29 -24.48
CA MET A 1 0.56 29.10 -23.83
C MET A 1 -0.57 28.40 -23.08
N SER A 2 -0.97 27.18 -23.48
CA SER A 2 -2.04 26.46 -22.79
C SER A 2 -1.57 26.05 -21.39
N ALA A 3 -2.26 26.48 -20.33
CA ALA A 3 -2.03 25.96 -18.99
C ALA A 3 -2.11 24.43 -19.06
N ALA A 4 -0.99 23.75 -18.78
CA ALA A 4 -0.95 22.30 -18.89
C ALA A 4 -2.01 21.69 -17.95
N ALA A 5 -2.92 20.89 -18.50
CA ALA A 5 -4.01 20.30 -17.75
C ALA A 5 -3.49 19.32 -16.70
N TYR A 6 -4.10 19.32 -15.51
CA TYR A 6 -3.71 18.43 -14.42
C TYR A 6 -3.80 16.95 -14.86
N PRO A 7 -2.74 16.14 -14.72
CA PRO A 7 -2.68 14.76 -15.22
C PRO A 7 -3.48 13.78 -14.32
N ARG A 8 -4.81 13.94 -14.25
CA ARG A 8 -5.69 13.21 -13.33
C ARG A 8 -5.53 11.69 -13.42
N ARG A 9 -5.50 11.12 -14.63
CA ARG A 9 -5.40 9.67 -14.84
C ARG A 9 -4.10 9.09 -14.27
N ARG A 10 -2.97 9.79 -14.47
CA ARG A 10 -1.66 9.36 -13.98
C ARG A 10 -1.62 9.38 -12.46
N VAL A 11 -2.10 10.46 -11.85
CA VAL A 11 -2.16 10.59 -10.38
C VAL A 11 -3.11 9.54 -9.79
N PHE A 12 -4.28 9.35 -10.39
CA PHE A 12 -5.24 8.33 -9.94
C PHE A 12 -4.61 6.94 -9.91
N MET A 13 -4.02 6.51 -11.03
CA MET A 13 -3.39 5.20 -11.14
C MET A 13 -2.25 5.01 -10.14
N ALA A 14 -1.43 6.05 -9.93
CA ALA A 14 -0.31 5.98 -8.99
C ALA A 14 -0.76 5.64 -7.56
N PHE A 15 -1.81 6.31 -7.07
CA PHE A 15 -2.34 6.04 -5.73
C PHE A 15 -3.20 4.78 -5.69
N PHE A 16 -4.01 4.53 -6.72
CA PHE A 16 -4.89 3.36 -6.77
C PHE A 16 -4.13 2.03 -6.73
N PHE A 17 -2.93 1.99 -7.32
CA PHE A 17 -2.07 0.80 -7.35
C PHE A 17 -1.00 0.76 -6.25
N CYS A 18 -1.01 1.68 -5.28
CA CYS A 18 -0.14 1.57 -4.10
C CYS A 18 -0.24 0.21 -3.39
N PRO A 19 -1.44 -0.40 -3.22
CA PRO A 19 -1.55 -1.72 -2.59
C PRO A 19 -0.84 -2.83 -3.36
N LEU A 20 -0.78 -2.78 -4.70
CA LEU A 20 -0.01 -3.75 -5.50
C LEU A 20 1.47 -3.72 -5.11
N VAL A 21 2.06 -2.53 -5.00
CA VAL A 21 3.48 -2.37 -4.62
C VAL A 21 3.71 -2.91 -3.21
N LEU A 22 2.80 -2.59 -2.29
CA LEU A 22 2.86 -3.07 -0.92
C LEU A 22 2.77 -4.61 -0.84
N GLY A 23 1.82 -5.20 -1.56
CA GLY A 23 1.67 -6.66 -1.65
C GLY A 23 2.83 -7.36 -2.35
N LEU A 24 3.49 -6.71 -3.31
CA LEU A 24 4.72 -7.23 -3.92
C LEU A 24 5.88 -7.25 -2.93
N VAL A 25 6.10 -6.17 -2.19
CA VAL A 25 7.17 -6.09 -1.17
C VAL A 25 6.93 -7.13 -0.08
N PHE A 26 5.71 -7.21 0.44
CA PHE A 26 5.37 -8.18 1.49
C PHE A 26 5.41 -9.62 0.98
N GLY A 27 4.88 -9.88 -0.21
CA GLY A 27 4.91 -11.19 -0.86
C GLY A 27 6.35 -11.67 -1.11
N ALA A 28 7.23 -10.80 -1.62
CA ALA A 28 8.64 -11.12 -1.80
C ALA A 28 9.35 -11.40 -0.47
N PHE A 29 9.10 -10.59 0.56
CA PHE A 29 9.67 -10.81 1.90
C PHE A 29 9.23 -12.15 2.51
N LYS A 30 7.93 -12.46 2.48
CA LYS A 30 7.38 -13.74 2.94
C LYS A 30 7.93 -14.91 2.15
N PHE A 31 8.08 -14.76 0.83
CA PHE A 31 8.68 -15.79 -0.01
C PHE A 31 10.14 -16.07 0.37
N VAL A 32 10.98 -15.04 0.53
CA VAL A 32 12.39 -15.20 0.91
C VAL A 32 12.53 -15.81 2.31
N THR A 33 11.73 -15.36 3.28
CA THR A 33 11.76 -15.93 4.64
C THR A 33 11.32 -17.39 4.67
N LEU A 34 10.27 -17.74 3.92
CA LEU A 34 9.85 -19.14 3.76
C LEU A 34 10.93 -19.98 3.06
N LEU A 35 11.57 -19.45 2.02
CA LEU A 35 12.66 -20.14 1.31
C LEU A 35 13.85 -20.41 2.25
N ALA A 36 14.22 -19.44 3.09
CA ALA A 36 15.27 -19.60 4.08
C ALA A 36 14.90 -20.68 5.12
N HIS A 37 13.65 -20.69 5.60
CA HIS A 37 13.16 -21.73 6.52
C HIS A 37 13.12 -23.12 5.89
N LEU A 38 12.74 -23.22 4.62
CA LEU A 38 12.71 -24.46 3.84
C LEU A 38 14.13 -24.99 3.57
N ALA A 39 15.08 -24.11 3.29
CA ALA A 39 16.50 -24.47 3.15
C ALA A 39 17.10 -25.03 4.45
N SER A 40 16.65 -24.51 5.60
CA SER A 40 17.05 -25.03 6.92
C SER A 40 16.29 -26.30 7.34
N ASN A 41 15.15 -26.62 6.71
CA ASN A 41 14.32 -27.78 7.03
C ASN A 41 13.75 -28.45 5.76
N PRO A 42 14.58 -29.18 5.00
CA PRO A 42 14.20 -29.71 3.68
C PRO A 42 13.08 -30.76 3.73
N ARG A 43 12.77 -31.34 4.90
CA ARG A 43 11.63 -32.26 5.09
C ARG A 43 10.26 -31.59 4.80
N LEU A 44 10.14 -30.27 4.97
CA LEU A 44 8.90 -29.54 4.70
C LEU A 44 8.60 -29.38 3.20
N LEU A 45 9.62 -29.40 2.32
CA LEU A 45 9.44 -29.27 0.86
C LEU A 45 8.59 -30.40 0.24
N GLY A 46 8.54 -31.57 0.89
CA GLY A 46 7.71 -32.69 0.45
C GLY A 46 6.26 -32.64 0.93
N GLU A 47 5.97 -31.86 1.99
CA GLU A 47 4.61 -31.73 2.59
C GLU A 47 3.88 -30.48 2.13
N VAL A 48 4.58 -29.37 1.86
CA VAL A 48 3.94 -28.14 1.36
C VAL A 48 3.96 -28.13 -0.16
N ARG A 49 2.79 -27.89 -0.77
CA ARG A 49 2.58 -27.64 -2.20
C ARG A 49 3.57 -26.59 -2.74
N GLY A 50 4.78 -26.98 -3.13
CA GLY A 50 5.85 -26.06 -3.55
C GLY A 50 5.45 -25.10 -4.69
N GLY A 51 4.45 -25.49 -5.50
CA GLY A 51 3.83 -24.62 -6.51
C GLY A 51 3.05 -23.43 -5.94
N GLU A 52 2.35 -23.58 -4.80
CA GLU A 52 1.68 -22.46 -4.11
C GLU A 52 2.71 -21.45 -3.58
N LEU A 53 3.87 -21.93 -3.11
CA LEU A 53 4.95 -21.09 -2.62
C LEU A 53 5.58 -20.26 -3.76
N LEU A 54 5.77 -20.86 -4.94
CA LEU A 54 6.27 -20.16 -6.13
C LEU A 54 5.30 -19.10 -6.67
N LEU A 55 3.99 -19.28 -6.44
CA LEU A 55 2.95 -18.34 -6.87
C LEU A 55 2.71 -17.20 -5.86
N MET A 56 3.16 -17.33 -4.60
CA MET A 56 2.96 -16.32 -3.57
C MET A 56 3.42 -14.90 -3.96
N PRO A 57 4.58 -14.68 -4.61
CA PRO A 57 5.01 -13.34 -5.01
C PRO A 57 4.09 -12.66 -6.02
N VAL A 58 3.35 -13.45 -6.81
CA VAL A 58 2.40 -12.95 -7.82
C VAL A 58 1.00 -12.78 -7.21
N LEU A 59 0.57 -13.74 -6.39
CA LEU A 59 -0.75 -13.72 -5.76
C LEU A 59 -0.86 -12.68 -4.66
N ALA A 60 0.19 -12.47 -3.86
CA ALA A 60 0.18 -11.50 -2.75
C ALA A 60 -0.14 -10.05 -3.20
N PRO A 61 0.48 -9.48 -4.26
CA PRO A 61 0.06 -8.20 -4.82
C PRO A 61 -1.42 -8.16 -5.19
N LEU A 62 -1.91 -9.19 -5.90
CA LEU A 62 -3.29 -9.22 -6.38
C LEU A 62 -4.27 -9.29 -5.21
N VAL A 63 -4.00 -10.13 -4.22
CA VAL A 63 -4.80 -10.23 -3.00
C VAL A 63 -4.77 -8.90 -2.25
N ALA A 64 -3.62 -8.24 -2.14
CA ALA A 64 -3.53 -6.92 -1.51
C ALA A 64 -4.37 -5.88 -2.27
N GLN A 65 -4.31 -5.86 -3.61
CA GLN A 65 -5.11 -4.92 -4.40
C GLN A 65 -6.61 -5.18 -4.25
N VAL A 66 -7.05 -6.43 -4.19
CA VAL A 66 -8.46 -6.78 -3.99
C VAL A 66 -8.91 -6.42 -2.57
N ALA A 67 -8.11 -6.77 -1.54
CA ALA A 67 -8.43 -6.50 -0.14
C ALA A 67 -8.50 -4.99 0.16
N PHE A 68 -7.66 -4.20 -0.50
CA PHE A 68 -7.59 -2.74 -0.32
C PHE A 68 -8.21 -1.96 -1.48
N LEU A 69 -9.03 -2.61 -2.32
CA LEU A 69 -9.60 -2.01 -3.52
C LEU A 69 -10.42 -0.75 -3.19
N LEU A 70 -11.39 -0.91 -2.30
CA LEU A 70 -12.31 0.17 -1.90
C LEU A 70 -11.62 1.35 -1.21
N PRO A 71 -10.80 1.17 -0.16
CA PRO A 71 -10.17 2.30 0.51
C PRO A 71 -9.22 3.08 -0.42
N PHE A 72 -8.45 2.38 -1.25
CA PHE A 72 -7.52 3.05 -2.18
C PHE A 72 -8.22 3.64 -3.41
N LEU A 73 -9.38 3.11 -3.82
CA LEU A 73 -10.24 3.77 -4.81
C LEU A 73 -10.71 5.13 -4.30
N VAL A 74 -11.28 5.16 -3.10
CA VAL A 74 -11.77 6.41 -2.48
C VAL A 74 -10.62 7.39 -2.26
N PHE A 75 -9.50 6.92 -1.74
CA PHE A 75 -8.32 7.74 -1.51
C PHE A 75 -7.78 8.34 -2.83
N ALA A 76 -7.58 7.52 -3.87
CA ALA A 76 -7.07 7.97 -5.17
C ALA A 76 -8.04 8.95 -5.86
N LEU A 77 -9.35 8.72 -5.77
CA LEU A 77 -10.35 9.69 -6.23
C LEU A 77 -10.23 11.01 -5.47
N GLY A 78 -10.13 10.98 -4.14
CA GLY A 78 -9.95 12.17 -3.32
C GLY A 78 -8.74 13.00 -3.74
N VAL A 79 -7.56 12.37 -3.85
CA VAL A 79 -6.32 13.05 -4.26
C VAL A 79 -6.46 13.70 -5.64
N THR A 80 -7.09 13.00 -6.59
CA THR A 80 -7.23 13.51 -7.96
C THR A 80 -8.28 14.60 -8.11
N LEU A 81 -9.38 14.53 -7.37
CA LEU A 81 -10.42 15.56 -7.37
C LEU A 81 -9.94 16.84 -6.69
N MET A 82 -9.13 16.72 -5.63
CA MET A 82 -8.52 17.85 -4.93
C MET A 82 -7.38 18.52 -5.72
N LYS A 83 -6.95 17.94 -6.85
CA LYS A 83 -5.86 18.45 -7.70
C LYS A 83 -4.60 18.79 -6.90
N VAL A 84 -4.17 17.87 -6.04
CA VAL A 84 -2.99 18.09 -5.18
C VAL A 84 -1.74 18.26 -6.03
N TYR A 85 -0.93 19.29 -5.75
CA TYR A 85 0.36 19.53 -6.40
C TYR A 85 1.53 19.06 -5.53
N ARG A 86 2.64 18.73 -6.18
CA ARG A 86 3.84 18.24 -5.51
C ARG A 86 4.45 19.34 -4.64
N SER A 87 4.42 19.10 -3.34
CA SER A 87 5.21 19.82 -2.34
C SER A 87 5.65 18.86 -1.24
N PRO A 88 6.72 19.14 -0.48
CA PRO A 88 7.16 18.28 0.62
C PRO A 88 6.04 18.03 1.64
N ARG A 89 5.27 19.07 1.97
CA ARG A 89 4.13 19.00 2.89
C ARG A 89 3.01 18.13 2.32
N ALA A 90 2.62 18.33 1.06
CA ALA A 90 1.60 17.51 0.41
C ALA A 90 2.00 16.02 0.35
N CYS A 91 3.26 15.72 0.05
CA CYS A 91 3.76 14.34 0.05
C CYS A 91 3.69 13.70 1.44
N ALA A 92 4.07 14.43 2.49
CA ALA A 92 3.99 13.93 3.87
C ALA A 92 2.53 13.72 4.32
N VAL A 93 1.63 14.66 4.01
CA VAL A 93 0.21 14.54 4.35
C VAL A 93 -0.43 13.35 3.64
N LEU A 94 -0.22 13.20 2.32
CA LEU A 94 -0.76 12.06 1.58
C LEU A 94 -0.19 10.72 2.05
N ALA A 95 1.08 10.67 2.46
CA ALA A 95 1.68 9.49 3.05
C ALA A 95 0.99 9.08 4.35
N LEU A 96 0.79 10.04 5.27
CA LEU A 96 0.12 9.81 6.54
C LEU A 96 -1.35 9.43 6.34
N VAL A 97 -2.08 10.14 5.48
CA VAL A 97 -3.49 9.84 5.19
C VAL A 97 -3.62 8.47 4.55
N GLY A 98 -2.78 8.13 3.56
CA GLY A 98 -2.80 6.81 2.93
C GLY A 98 -2.50 5.69 3.92
N ALA A 99 -1.53 5.88 4.82
CA ALA A 99 -1.21 4.93 5.88
C ALA A 99 -2.37 4.77 6.87
N SER A 100 -2.98 5.86 7.33
CA SER A 100 -4.15 5.82 8.22
C SER A 100 -5.34 5.13 7.55
N VAL A 101 -5.61 5.41 6.27
CA VAL A 101 -6.68 4.75 5.50
C VAL A 101 -6.43 3.24 5.42
N ALA A 102 -5.20 2.82 5.10
CA ALA A 102 -4.84 1.41 5.04
C ALA A 102 -4.98 0.72 6.41
N SER A 103 -4.41 1.30 7.47
CA SER A 103 -4.47 0.71 8.81
C SER A 103 -5.89 0.67 9.38
N LEU A 104 -6.68 1.73 9.19
CA LEU A 104 -8.08 1.74 9.63
C LEU A 104 -8.90 0.69 8.89
N TRP A 105 -8.71 0.57 7.58
CA TRP A 105 -9.37 -0.47 6.79
C TRP A 105 -8.98 -1.87 7.26
N ALA A 106 -7.70 -2.12 7.51
CA ALA A 106 -7.22 -3.39 8.02
C ALA A 106 -7.79 -3.70 9.41
N LEU A 107 -7.89 -2.71 10.30
CA LEU A 107 -8.51 -2.88 11.61
C LEU A 107 -9.99 -3.26 11.50
N ILE A 108 -10.74 -2.61 10.60
CA ILE A 108 -12.14 -2.96 10.33
C ILE A 108 -12.23 -4.38 9.78
N PHE A 109 -11.36 -4.74 8.84
CA PHE A 109 -11.32 -6.09 8.27
C PHE A 109 -11.03 -7.14 9.34
N ILE A 110 -10.02 -6.93 10.18
CA ILE A 110 -9.71 -7.82 11.31
C ILE A 110 -10.88 -7.89 12.27
N ALA A 111 -11.49 -6.76 12.65
CA ALA A 111 -12.63 -6.74 13.55
C ALA A 111 -13.79 -7.58 13.00
N LEU A 112 -14.09 -7.48 11.70
CA LEU A 112 -15.16 -8.24 11.05
C LEU A 112 -14.84 -9.75 10.93
N VAL A 113 -13.58 -10.11 10.65
CA VAL A 113 -13.16 -11.51 10.45
C VAL A 113 -12.92 -12.23 11.79
N VAL A 114 -12.33 -11.54 12.76
CA VAL A 114 -11.87 -12.12 14.04
C VAL A 114 -12.96 -12.13 15.12
N HIS A 115 -14.08 -11.42 14.93
CA HIS A 115 -15.20 -11.39 15.89
C HIS A 115 -15.73 -12.78 16.31
N GLY A 116 -15.42 -13.84 15.57
CA GLY A 116 -15.81 -15.23 15.87
C GLY A 116 -14.75 -16.11 16.57
N VAL A 117 -13.51 -15.64 16.78
CA VAL A 117 -12.39 -16.51 17.22
C VAL A 117 -12.03 -16.23 18.68
N LYS A 118 -12.50 -17.09 19.60
CA LYS A 118 -12.33 -16.99 21.07
C LYS A 118 -10.89 -16.84 21.61
N LYS A 119 -9.86 -17.06 20.78
CA LYS A 119 -8.43 -17.02 21.18
C LYS A 119 -7.60 -15.94 20.49
N ALA A 120 -8.14 -15.22 19.51
CA ALA A 120 -7.38 -14.21 18.77
C ALA A 120 -7.48 -12.86 19.50
N GLN A 121 -6.36 -12.32 19.96
CA GLN A 121 -6.32 -11.01 20.62
C GLN A 121 -5.82 -9.96 19.63
N PHE A 122 -6.35 -8.74 19.70
CA PHE A 122 -5.86 -7.62 18.89
C PHE A 122 -4.37 -7.32 19.13
N ALA A 123 -3.84 -7.71 20.29
CA ALA A 123 -2.43 -7.58 20.64
C ALA A 123 -1.51 -8.36 19.67
N ASP A 124 -1.97 -9.49 19.13
CA ASP A 124 -1.17 -10.35 18.24
C ASP A 124 -0.89 -9.68 16.89
N TYR A 125 -1.69 -8.68 16.50
CA TYR A 125 -1.60 -7.99 15.21
C TYR A 125 -0.84 -6.65 15.28
N GLN A 126 -0.34 -6.24 16.46
CA GLN A 126 0.27 -4.91 16.63
C GLN A 126 1.49 -4.68 15.74
N VAL A 127 2.37 -5.69 15.64
CA VAL A 127 3.57 -5.61 14.79
C VAL A 127 3.17 -5.57 13.31
N GLU A 128 2.22 -6.40 12.89
CA GLU A 128 1.74 -6.43 11.50
C GLU A 128 1.07 -5.11 11.11
N MET A 129 0.30 -4.51 12.02
CA MET A 129 -0.31 -3.18 11.84
C MET A 129 0.73 -2.08 11.71
N LEU A 130 1.78 -2.11 12.53
CA LEU A 130 2.88 -1.15 12.44
C LEU A 130 3.62 -1.28 11.10
N VAL A 131 3.93 -2.52 10.69
CA VAL A 131 4.58 -2.79 9.40
C VAL A 131 3.71 -2.33 8.24
N LEU A 132 2.41 -2.62 8.28
CA LEU A 132 1.44 -2.16 7.28
C LEU A 132 1.41 -0.63 7.20
N PHE A 133 1.33 0.05 8.34
CA PHE A 133 1.29 1.51 8.41
C PHE A 133 2.56 2.13 7.78
N VAL A 134 3.74 1.64 8.16
CA VAL A 134 5.02 2.13 7.63
C VAL A 134 5.13 1.85 6.13
N ALA A 135 4.78 0.65 5.68
CA ALA A 135 4.83 0.30 4.25
C ALA A 135 3.84 1.14 3.42
N ALA A 136 2.62 1.35 3.92
CA ALA A 136 1.63 2.20 3.27
C ALA A 136 2.10 3.67 3.22
N CYS A 137 2.71 4.16 4.30
CA CYS A 137 3.28 5.50 4.37
C CYS A 137 4.38 5.69 3.31
N LEU A 138 5.35 4.77 3.26
CA LEU A 138 6.46 4.82 2.28
C LEU A 138 5.96 4.73 0.84
N THR A 139 5.04 3.81 0.54
CA THR A 139 4.52 3.63 -0.82
C THR A 139 3.70 4.84 -1.28
N CYS A 140 2.84 5.39 -0.42
CA CYS A 140 2.06 6.60 -0.73
C CYS A 140 2.95 7.84 -0.85
N TRP A 141 4.00 7.94 -0.02
CA TRP A 141 4.99 9.02 -0.11
C TRP A 141 5.77 8.97 -1.43
N LEU A 142 6.23 7.79 -1.84
CA LEU A 142 6.91 7.57 -3.12
C LEU A 142 5.97 7.87 -4.29
N ALA A 143 4.72 7.40 -4.23
CA ALA A 143 3.72 7.71 -5.24
C ALA A 143 3.51 9.24 -5.37
N ALA A 144 3.40 9.94 -4.24
CA ALA A 144 3.26 11.39 -4.22
C ALA A 144 4.50 12.10 -4.83
N ARG A 145 5.71 11.69 -4.45
CA ARG A 145 6.97 12.26 -4.94
C ARG A 145 7.16 12.10 -6.45
N LEU A 146 6.80 10.94 -6.98
CA LEU A 146 7.08 10.54 -8.36
C LEU A 146 5.98 10.92 -9.35
N PHE A 147 4.71 10.98 -8.91
CA PHE A 147 3.57 11.11 -9.81
C PHE A 147 2.75 12.39 -9.64
N LEU A 148 2.91 13.15 -8.54
CA LEU A 148 2.27 14.46 -8.44
C LEU A 148 2.93 15.47 -9.38
N PRO A 149 2.13 16.30 -10.09
CA PRO A 149 2.65 17.37 -10.93
C PRO A 149 3.22 18.51 -10.07
N GLU A 150 4.23 19.19 -10.59
CA GLU A 150 4.66 20.48 -10.04
C GLU A 150 3.57 21.53 -10.26
N SER A 151 3.47 22.50 -9.35
CA SER A 151 2.60 23.65 -9.58
C SER A 151 3.17 24.47 -10.72
N ASN A 152 2.36 24.76 -11.75
CA ASN A 152 2.73 25.69 -12.83
C ASN A 152 2.76 27.17 -12.39
N SER A 153 2.77 27.43 -11.08
CA SER A 153 3.13 28.73 -10.53
C SER A 153 4.61 28.94 -10.86
N GLY A 154 4.89 29.68 -11.94
CA GLY A 154 6.26 30.14 -12.23
C GLY A 154 6.88 30.89 -11.04
N PRO A 155 8.19 31.13 -11.04
CA PRO A 155 8.83 31.87 -9.97
C PRO A 155 8.26 33.30 -9.93
N GLY A 156 7.61 33.64 -8.82
CA GLY A 156 7.18 35.00 -8.49
C GLY A 156 5.68 35.14 -8.25
N VAL A 157 5.27 35.07 -6.99
CA VAL A 157 4.82 36.24 -6.23
C VAL A 157 5.26 35.99 -4.79
N ALA A 158 6.19 36.81 -4.32
CA ALA A 158 6.47 36.95 -2.90
C ALA A 158 5.30 37.69 -2.27
N ASP A 159 4.75 37.13 -1.18
CA ASP A 159 4.04 37.91 -0.17
C ASP A 159 5.03 38.27 0.94
#